data_AF-A0A382DUR3-F1
#
_entry.id   AF-A0A382DUR3-F1
#
_cell.length_a   1.000
_cell.length_b   1.000
_cell.length_c   1.000
_cell.angle_alpha   90.00
_cell.angle_beta   90.00
_cell.angle_gamma   90.00
#
_symmetry.space_group_name_H-M   'P 1'
#
loop_
_entity.id
_entity.type
_entity.pdbx_description
1 polymer ?
#
loop_
_entity_poly.entity_id
_entity_poly.type
_entity_poly.pdbx_seq_one_letter_code
_entity_poly.pdbx_strand_id
1 'polypeptide(L)'
;QPLLDKTIDGFGEMFRVLSYEDIGTSTLQSRCLAGVANGTYIFCLPGSTGACATGWDKLISEQLDIRTRPCNLAELLPRLQEE
;
A
#
# COMPACT_ATOMS: atom_id res chain seq x y z
N GLN A 1 -11.59 -10.36 0.01
CA GLN A 1 -10.52 -11.23 -0.55
C GLN A 1 -10.32 -12.38 0.40
N PRO A 2 -10.01 -13.61 -0.06
CA PRO A 2 -10.12 -14.80 0.80
C PRO A 2 -9.05 -14.90 1.90
N LEU A 3 -7.95 -14.13 1.82
CA LEU A 3 -6.82 -14.24 2.75
C LEU A 3 -6.56 -12.99 3.59
N LEU A 4 -7.22 -11.86 3.31
CA LEU A 4 -7.00 -10.62 4.06
C LEU A 4 -8.05 -10.48 5.16
N ASP A 5 -7.59 -10.24 6.38
CA ASP A 5 -8.44 -9.96 7.54
C ASP A 5 -9.01 -8.54 7.45
N LYS A 6 -8.16 -7.58 7.06
CA LYS A 6 -8.50 -6.16 6.90
C LYS A 6 -7.90 -5.65 5.57
N THR A 7 -8.70 -4.97 4.76
CA THR A 7 -8.22 -4.34 3.51
C THR A 7 -7.77 -2.91 3.77
N ILE A 8 -6.71 -2.46 3.09
CA ILE A 8 -6.25 -1.07 3.10
C ILE A 8 -6.58 -0.47 1.72
N ASP A 9 -7.84 -0.08 1.52
CA ASP A 9 -8.34 0.36 0.20
C ASP A 9 -7.58 1.59 -0.33
N GLY A 10 -7.20 2.50 0.57
CA GLY A 10 -6.47 3.73 0.25
C GLY A 10 -5.12 3.48 -0.44
N PHE A 11 -4.50 2.30 -0.28
CA PHE A 11 -3.25 1.98 -0.97
C PHE A 11 -3.44 1.90 -2.49
N GLY A 12 -4.44 1.15 -2.94
CA GLY A 12 -4.70 0.98 -4.37
C GLY A 12 -5.17 2.30 -5.01
N GLU A 13 -5.96 3.08 -4.29
CA GLU A 13 -6.43 4.39 -4.71
C GLU A 13 -5.27 5.38 -4.90
N MET A 14 -4.45 5.56 -3.86
CA MET A 14 -3.30 6.47 -3.91
C MET A 14 -2.27 6.01 -4.95
N PHE A 15 -2.02 4.70 -5.06
CA PHE A 15 -1.13 4.17 -6.09
C PHE A 15 -1.60 4.56 -7.50
N ARG A 16 -2.91 4.47 -7.77
CA ARG A 16 -3.45 4.86 -9.09
C ARG A 16 -3.39 6.35 -9.33
N VAL A 17 -3.59 7.19 -8.32
CA VAL A 17 -3.41 8.65 -8.43
C VAL A 17 -1.97 8.97 -8.81
N LEU A 18 -1.00 8.44 -8.07
CA LEU A 18 0.42 8.67 -8.35
C LEU A 18 0.86 8.09 -9.70
N SER A 19 0.37 6.91 -10.06
CA SER A 19 0.67 6.29 -11.34
C SER A 19 0.02 7.03 -12.51
N TYR A 20 -1.12 7.70 -12.32
CA TYR A 20 -1.73 8.49 -13.38
C TYR A 20 -0.82 9.64 -13.83
N GLU A 21 -0.06 10.24 -12.90
CA GLU A 21 0.92 11.29 -13.23
C GLU A 21 2.05 10.76 -14.13
N ASP A 22 2.46 9.50 -13.95
CA ASP A 22 3.58 8.89 -14.66
C ASP A 22 3.16 8.19 -15.98
N ILE A 23 2.06 7.43 -15.96
CA ILE A 23 1.63 6.55 -17.07
C ILE A 23 0.20 6.83 -17.58
N GLY A 24 -0.45 7.86 -17.07
CA GLY A 24 -1.79 8.29 -17.47
C GLY A 24 -2.85 7.20 -17.26
N THR A 25 -3.77 7.09 -18.21
CA THR A 25 -4.89 6.14 -18.17
C THR A 25 -4.45 4.67 -18.11
N SER A 26 -3.19 4.36 -18.45
CA SER A 26 -2.61 3.02 -18.30
C SER A 26 -2.70 2.49 -16.87
N THR A 27 -2.76 3.38 -15.87
CA THR A 27 -2.96 3.00 -14.47
C THR A 27 -4.27 2.24 -14.20
N LEU A 28 -5.25 2.31 -15.10
CA LEU A 28 -6.49 1.53 -15.00
C LEU A 28 -6.22 0.01 -14.96
N GLN A 29 -5.10 -0.43 -15.56
CA GLN A 29 -4.71 -1.84 -15.57
C GLN A 29 -4.05 -2.29 -14.25
N SER A 30 -3.65 -1.35 -13.39
CA SER A 30 -3.00 -1.62 -12.12
C SER A 30 -4.02 -2.01 -11.04
N ARG A 31 -4.06 -3.31 -10.73
CA ARG A 31 -4.91 -3.89 -9.66
C ARG A 31 -4.14 -4.04 -8.34
N CYS A 32 -3.49 -2.96 -7.92
CA CYS A 32 -2.76 -2.93 -6.65
C CYS A 32 -3.71 -3.13 -5.47
N LEU A 33 -3.24 -3.84 -4.47
CA LEU A 33 -4.00 -4.21 -3.27
C LEU A 33 -3.07 -4.13 -2.07
N ALA A 34 -3.59 -3.71 -0.93
CA ALA A 34 -2.93 -3.91 0.34
C ALA A 34 -3.92 -4.33 1.43
N GLY A 35 -3.41 -4.96 2.47
CA GLY A 35 -4.20 -5.38 3.61
C GLY A 35 -3.35 -5.94 4.73
N VAL A 36 -4.02 -6.47 5.74
CA VAL A 36 -3.45 -7.21 6.85
C VAL A 36 -3.96 -8.64 6.77
N ALA A 37 -3.06 -9.60 6.94
CA ALA A 37 -3.40 -11.00 7.16
C ALA A 37 -2.53 -11.55 8.29
N ASN A 38 -3.12 -12.16 9.31
CA ASN A 38 -2.43 -12.76 10.45
C ASN A 38 -1.41 -11.80 11.09
N GLY A 39 -1.82 -10.56 11.36
CA GLY A 39 -0.94 -9.53 11.92
C GLY A 39 0.20 -9.06 11.01
N THR A 40 0.13 -9.36 9.71
CA THR A 40 1.18 -9.02 8.73
C THR A 40 0.62 -8.11 7.66
N TYR A 41 1.30 -6.99 7.41
CA TYR A 41 0.99 -6.15 6.25
C TYR A 41 1.38 -6.85 4.95
N ILE A 42 0.48 -6.81 3.97
CA ILE A 42 0.67 -7.35 2.63
C ILE A 42 0.42 -6.23 1.63
N PHE A 43 1.39 -6.00 0.74
CA PHE A 43 1.28 -5.06 -0.38
C PHE A 43 1.50 -5.81 -1.70
N CYS A 44 0.49 -5.78 -2.57
CA CYS A 44 0.52 -6.39 -3.89
C CYS A 44 0.69 -5.29 -4.95
N LEU A 45 1.84 -5.29 -5.61
CA LEU A 45 2.24 -4.33 -6.63
C LEU A 45 2.27 -4.96 -8.03
N PRO A 46 2.21 -4.15 -9.11
CA PRO A 46 2.39 -4.63 -10.48
C PRO A 46 3.83 -5.07 -10.71
N GLY A 47 4.05 -5.98 -11.68
CA GLY A 47 5.39 -6.54 -11.95
C GLY A 47 6.42 -5.58 -12.57
N SER A 48 6.03 -4.35 -12.92
CA SER A 48 6.96 -3.35 -13.47
C SER A 48 7.87 -2.79 -12.37
N THR A 49 9.17 -2.69 -12.65
CA THR A 49 10.13 -2.08 -11.71
C THR A 49 9.76 -0.64 -11.35
N GLY A 50 9.25 0.13 -12.32
CA GLY A 50 8.79 1.50 -12.06
C GLY A 50 7.60 1.54 -11.11
N ALA A 51 6.66 0.59 -11.26
CA ALA A 51 5.52 0.48 -10.36
C ALA A 51 5.95 0.10 -8.93
N CYS A 52 6.92 -0.81 -8.79
CA CYS A 52 7.50 -1.15 -7.50
C CYS A 52 8.20 0.05 -6.85
N ALA A 53 8.98 0.83 -7.62
CA ALA A 53 9.63 2.05 -7.13
C ALA A 53 8.60 3.08 -6.67
N THR A 54 7.58 3.40 -7.49
CA THR A 54 6.49 4.31 -7.11
C THR A 54 5.77 3.85 -5.84
N GLY A 55 5.47 2.55 -5.72
CA GLY A 55 4.83 2.00 -4.54
C GLY A 55 5.70 2.08 -3.28
N TRP A 56 6.99 1.81 -3.41
CA TRP A 56 7.93 1.90 -2.31
C TRP A 56 8.19 3.34 -1.89
N ASP A 57 8.75 4.15 -2.80
CA ASP A 57 9.30 5.47 -2.53
C ASP A 57 8.23 6.50 -2.13
N LYS A 58 7.01 6.38 -2.66
CA LYS A 58 5.95 7.38 -2.43
C LYS A 58 4.90 6.94 -1.41
N LEU A 59 4.82 5.66 -1.04
CA LEU A 59 3.75 5.14 -0.18
C LEU A 59 4.27 4.24 0.95
N ILE A 60 4.90 3.12 0.62
CA ILE A 60 5.23 2.09 1.62
C ILE A 60 6.32 2.59 2.57
N SER A 61 7.38 3.23 2.06
CA SER A 61 8.47 3.73 2.91
C SER A 61 7.97 4.73 3.93
N GLU A 62 7.14 5.69 3.51
CA GLU A 62 6.56 6.72 4.37
C GLU A 62 5.65 6.10 5.43
N GLN A 63 4.86 5.07 5.10
CA GLN A 63 3.97 4.42 6.05
C GLN A 63 4.66 3.43 6.99
N LEU A 64 5.83 2.91 6.61
CA LEU A 64 6.65 2.04 7.47
C LEU A 64 7.72 2.80 8.26
N ASP A 65 7.91 4.09 8.01
CA ASP A 65 8.73 4.95 8.86
C ASP A 65 7.92 5.44 10.07
N ILE A 66 8.34 5.03 11.26
CA ILE A 66 7.73 5.41 12.54
C ILE A 66 7.77 6.93 12.80
N ARG A 67 8.63 7.67 12.09
CA ARG A 67 8.79 9.12 12.25
C ARG A 67 7.75 9.90 11.44
N THR A 68 7.05 9.27 10.50
CA THR A 68 6.06 9.91 9.64
C THR A 68 4.87 10.39 10.43
N ARG A 69 4.45 11.63 10.17
CA ARG A 69 3.33 12.32 10.83
C ARG A 69 2.26 12.69 9.80
N PRO A 70 0.98 12.84 10.19
CA PRO A 70 0.45 12.75 11.55
C PRO A 70 0.24 11.33 12.08
N CYS A 71 0.26 10.32 11.20
CA CYS A 71 0.13 8.91 11.54
C CYS A 71 0.83 8.03 10.49
N ASN A 72 1.14 6.79 10.87
CA ASN A 72 1.75 5.80 9.98
C ASN A 72 1.33 4.37 10.36
N LEU A 73 1.59 3.41 9.48
CA LEU A 73 1.28 1.99 9.72
C LEU A 73 2.23 1.37 10.75
N ALA A 74 3.47 1.86 10.86
CA ALA A 74 4.42 1.33 11.85
C ALA A 74 3.94 1.50 13.31
N GLU A 75 3.22 2.59 13.63
CA GLU A 75 2.59 2.81 14.94
C GLU A 75 1.50 1.77 15.26
N LEU A 76 0.89 1.18 14.22
CA LEU A 76 -0.20 0.22 14.36
C LEU A 76 0.26 -1.24 14.44
N LEU A 77 1.55 -1.52 14.14
CA LEU A 77 2.11 -2.87 14.16
C LEU A 77 1.77 -3.69 15.42
N PRO A 78 1.90 -3.15 16.65
CA PRO A 78 1.60 -3.92 17.87
C PRO A 78 0.13 -4.34 17.98
N ARG A 79 -0.76 -3.67 17.25
CA ARG A 79 -2.21 -3.79 17.36
C ARG A 79 -2.85 -4.56 16.20
N LEU A 80 -2.06 -5.10 15.28
CA LEU A 80 -2.60 -5.75 14.07
C LEU A 80 -3.33 -7.06 14.34
N GLN A 81 -3.08 -7.69 15.48
CA GLN A 81 -3.78 -8.89 15.94
C GLN A 81 -4.94 -8.56 16.89
N GLU A 82 -5.15 -7.29 17.22
CA GLU A 82 -6.33 -6.86 17.99
C GLU A 82 -7.54 -6.84 17.02
N GLU A 83 -8.58 -7.62 17.35
CA GLU A 83 -9.84 -7.65 16.60
C GLU A 83 -10.56 -6.31 16.67
#